data_AF-A0A4R5AQY5-F1
#
_entry.id   AF-A0A4R5AQY5-F1
#
_cell.length_a   1.000
_cell.length_b   1.000
_cell.length_c   1.000
_cell.angle_alpha   90.00
_cell.angle_beta   90.00
_cell.angle_gamma   90.00
#
_symmetry.space_group_name_H-M   'P 1'
#
loop_
_entity.id
_entity.type
_entity.pdbx_description
1 polymer ?
#
loop_
_entity_poly.entity_id
_entity_poly.type
_entity_poly.pdbx_seq_one_letter_code
_entity_poly.pdbx_strand_id
1 'polypeptide(L)'
;MDTPNFREAFKNDLTKIFTNLARINRQVVLGDIQAEAVKYSSNMCIELDEQSDGLLTDKMTLDITNQVCDVVDMFFPEFKNSNNTRNSTIKLTTAIVARHKFMKLK
;
A
#
# COMPACT_ATOMS: atom_id res chain seq x y z
N MET A 1 -17.04 -8.20 -8.54
CA MET A 1 -16.65 -7.95 -7.14
C MET A 1 -16.08 -6.56 -7.07
N ASP A 2 -16.59 -5.75 -6.16
CA ASP A 2 -16.02 -4.44 -5.87
C ASP A 2 -14.84 -4.59 -4.92
N THR A 3 -13.76 -3.84 -5.16
CA THR A 3 -12.61 -3.82 -4.25
C THR A 3 -13.07 -3.20 -2.91
N PRO A 4 -12.78 -3.83 -1.76
CA PRO A 4 -13.08 -3.21 -0.47
C PRO A 4 -12.40 -1.85 -0.30
N ASN A 5 -12.99 -0.98 0.51
CA ASN A 5 -12.42 0.34 0.79
C ASN A 5 -11.52 0.30 2.02
N PHE A 6 -10.20 0.41 1.81
CA PHE A 6 -9.17 0.32 2.84
C PHE A 6 -8.69 1.67 3.37
N ARG A 7 -9.21 2.79 2.84
CA ARG A 7 -8.67 4.13 3.14
C ARG A 7 -8.68 4.47 4.63
N GLU A 8 -9.78 4.18 5.33
CA GLU A 8 -9.92 4.51 6.75
C GLU A 8 -9.04 3.63 7.64
N ALA A 9 -8.99 2.33 7.35
CA ALA A 9 -8.11 1.40 8.05
C ALA A 9 -6.64 1.81 7.87
N PHE A 10 -6.22 2.08 6.64
CA PHE A 10 -4.87 2.52 6.36
C PHE A 10 -4.52 3.88 6.98
N LYS A 11 -5.48 4.82 6.98
CA LYS A 11 -5.34 6.11 7.67
C LYS A 11 -5.05 5.94 9.16
N ASN A 12 -5.77 5.03 9.82
CA ASN A 12 -5.56 4.73 11.23
C ASN A 12 -4.19 4.10 11.49
N ASP A 13 -3.75 3.21 10.61
CA ASP A 13 -2.45 2.54 10.76
C ASP A 13 -1.28 3.49 10.50
N LEU A 14 -1.34 4.33 9.45
CA LEU A 14 -0.36 5.39 9.23
C LEU A 14 -0.26 6.34 10.43
N THR A 15 -1.40 6.73 11.01
CA THR A 15 -1.42 7.59 12.19
C THR A 15 -0.70 6.93 13.36
N LYS A 16 -0.91 5.64 13.63
CA LYS A 16 -0.20 4.89 14.67
C LYS A 16 1.30 4.82 14.40
N ILE A 17 1.68 4.59 13.15
CA ILE A 17 3.08 4.49 12.72
C ILE A 17 3.78 5.83 12.94
N PHE A 18 3.19 6.94 12.50
CA PHE A 18 3.74 8.27 12.75
C PHE A 18 3.78 8.63 14.22
N THR A 19 2.76 8.26 15.00
CA THR A 19 2.76 8.46 16.45
C THR A 19 3.94 7.74 17.11
N ASN A 20 4.22 6.50 16.69
CA ASN A 20 5.35 5.73 17.20
C ASN A 20 6.70 6.29 16.73
N LEU A 21 6.80 6.77 15.49
CA LEU A 21 8.02 7.38 14.94
C LEU A 21 8.33 8.73 15.61
N ALA A 22 7.31 9.54 15.87
CA ALA A 22 7.43 10.79 16.63
C ALA A 22 7.92 10.51 18.07
N ARG A 23 7.44 9.43 18.70
CA ARG A 23 7.88 9.02 20.05
C ARG A 23 9.37 8.69 20.13
N ILE A 24 9.97 8.21 19.03
CA ILE A 24 11.41 7.89 18.97
C ILE A 24 12.27 9.02 18.39
N ASN A 25 11.75 10.24 18.30
CA ASN A 25 12.45 11.42 17.79
C ASN A 25 13.06 11.25 16.39
N ARG A 26 12.48 10.38 15.57
CA ARG A 26 12.92 10.15 14.19
C ARG A 26 12.09 11.03 13.25
N GLN A 27 12.75 11.85 12.44
CA GLN A 27 12.09 12.53 11.33
C GLN A 27 11.58 11.47 10.34
N VAL A 28 10.29 11.55 10.03
CA VAL A 28 9.66 10.74 9.00
C VAL A 28 10.07 11.32 7.65
N VAL A 29 10.74 10.53 6.82
CA VAL A 29 11.09 10.92 5.45
C VAL A 29 10.18 10.25 4.43
N LEU A 30 10.08 10.83 3.22
CA LEU A 30 9.27 10.28 2.12
C LEU A 30 9.51 8.78 1.87
N GLY A 31 10.76 8.34 1.96
CA GLY A 31 11.11 6.93 1.78
C GLY A 31 10.46 6.00 2.81
N ASP A 32 10.33 6.43 4.07
CA ASP A 32 9.66 5.63 5.10
C ASP A 32 8.16 5.49 4.80
N ILE A 33 7.53 6.57 4.32
CA ILE A 33 6.10 6.59 3.96
C ILE A 33 5.84 5.70 2.74
N GLN A 34 6.70 5.79 1.71
CA GLN A 34 6.62 4.95 0.52
C GLN A 34 6.78 3.46 0.87
N ALA A 35 7.75 3.12 1.71
CA ALA A 35 7.97 1.75 2.15
C ALA A 35 6.73 1.18 2.86
N GLU A 36 6.13 1.97 3.77
CA GLU A 36 4.94 1.53 4.49
C GLU A 36 3.72 1.41 3.57
N ALA A 37 3.53 2.36 2.65
CA ALA A 37 2.46 2.31 1.65
C ALA A 37 2.57 1.06 0.75
N VAL A 38 3.77 0.71 0.32
CA VAL A 38 4.05 -0.52 -0.45
C VAL A 38 3.74 -1.76 0.38
N LYS A 39 4.21 -1.80 1.63
CA LYS A 39 4.00 -2.94 2.53
C LYS A 39 2.51 -3.16 2.80
N TYR A 40 1.78 -2.10 3.13
CA TYR A 40 0.34 -2.18 3.37
C TYR A 40 -0.41 -2.63 2.11
N SER A 41 -0.15 -2.00 0.95
CA SER A 41 -0.79 -2.38 -0.32
C SER A 41 -0.54 -3.86 -0.66
N SER A 42 0.69 -4.33 -0.43
CA SER A 42 1.07 -5.72 -0.68
C SER A 42 0.34 -6.69 0.25
N ASN A 43 0.28 -6.38 1.55
CA ASN A 43 -0.44 -7.20 2.52
C ASN A 43 -1.92 -7.31 2.17
N MET A 44 -2.57 -6.18 1.86
CA MET A 44 -3.99 -6.17 1.47
C MET A 44 -4.23 -6.97 0.18
N CYS A 45 -3.32 -6.88 -0.80
CA CYS A 45 -3.41 -7.70 -2.01
C CYS A 45 -3.29 -9.20 -1.69
N ILE A 46 -2.35 -9.57 -0.82
CA ILE A 46 -2.14 -10.97 -0.41
C ILE A 46 -3.37 -11.51 0.34
N GLU A 47 -3.90 -10.75 1.31
CA GLU A 47 -5.08 -11.12 2.07
C GLU A 47 -6.31 -11.27 1.18
N LEU A 48 -6.53 -10.34 0.24
CA LEU A 48 -7.62 -10.45 -0.73
C LEU A 48 -7.43 -11.63 -1.69
N ASP A 49 -6.21 -11.91 -2.13
CA ASP A 49 -5.91 -13.08 -2.96
C ASP A 49 -6.23 -14.38 -2.23
N GLU A 50 -5.96 -14.45 -0.93
CA GLU A 50 -6.31 -15.60 -0.09
C GLU A 50 -7.81 -15.73 0.16
N GLN A 51 -8.50 -14.63 0.44
CA GLN A 51 -9.96 -14.61 0.66
C GLN A 51 -10.77 -14.87 -0.62
N SER A 52 -10.18 -14.63 -1.79
CA SER A 52 -10.83 -14.78 -3.09
C SER A 52 -10.36 -16.03 -3.86
N ASP A 53 -9.71 -16.99 -3.20
CA ASP A 53 -9.19 -18.22 -3.82
C ASP A 53 -8.31 -17.96 -5.06
N GLY A 54 -7.48 -16.92 -5.01
CA GLY A 54 -6.54 -16.56 -6.08
C GLY A 54 -7.14 -15.70 -7.20
N LEU A 55 -8.37 -15.20 -7.04
CA LEU A 55 -9.06 -14.39 -8.05
C LEU A 55 -8.68 -12.89 -8.02
N LEU A 56 -7.60 -12.53 -7.33
CA LEU A 56 -7.11 -11.15 -7.33
C LEU A 56 -6.66 -10.74 -8.73
N THR A 57 -7.37 -9.77 -9.30
CA THR A 57 -7.08 -9.20 -10.62
C THR A 57 -6.15 -7.99 -10.53
N ASP A 58 -5.44 -7.69 -11.62
CA ASP A 58 -4.58 -6.49 -11.71
C ASP A 58 -5.36 -5.19 -11.45
N LYS A 59 -6.63 -5.15 -11.84
CA LYS A 59 -7.53 -4.02 -11.58
C LYS A 59 -7.74 -3.81 -10.08
N MET A 60 -7.92 -4.89 -9.31
CA MET A 60 -8.08 -4.82 -7.85
C MET A 60 -6.77 -4.40 -7.18
N THR A 61 -5.62 -4.92 -7.63
CA THR A 61 -4.30 -4.49 -7.15
C THR A 61 -4.05 -3.01 -7.39
N LEU A 62 -4.39 -2.52 -8.59
CA LEU A 62 -4.28 -1.09 -8.92
C LEU A 62 -5.21 -0.25 -8.05
N ASP A 63 -6.45 -0.72 -7.83
CA ASP A 63 -7.40 0.00 -6.99
C ASP A 63 -6.92 0.10 -5.54
N ILE A 64 -6.53 -1.01 -4.90
CA ILE A 64 -5.94 -1.02 -3.55
C ILE A 64 -4.77 -0.03 -3.45
N THR A 65 -3.86 -0.09 -4.42
CA THR A 65 -2.70 0.80 -4.46
C THR A 65 -3.10 2.26 -4.59
N ASN A 66 -4.10 2.57 -5.41
CA ASN A 66 -4.64 3.91 -5.54
C ASN A 66 -5.26 4.39 -4.23
N GLN A 67 -6.04 3.56 -3.54
CA GLN A 67 -6.61 3.91 -2.24
C GLN A 67 -5.54 4.25 -1.21
N VAL A 68 -4.45 3.48 -1.16
CA VAL A 68 -3.30 3.73 -0.29
C VAL A 68 -2.60 5.04 -0.68
N CYS A 69 -2.34 5.25 -1.97
CA CYS A 69 -1.73 6.48 -2.45
C CYS A 69 -2.58 7.72 -2.13
N ASP A 70 -3.92 7.62 -2.26
CA ASP A 70 -4.84 8.71 -1.93
C ASP A 70 -4.73 9.12 -0.45
N VAL A 71 -4.53 8.15 0.45
CA VAL A 71 -4.33 8.44 1.89
C VAL A 71 -2.95 9.07 2.12
N VAL A 72 -1.89 8.58 1.48
CA VAL A 72 -0.56 9.20 1.57
C VAL A 72 -0.61 10.66 1.11
N ASP A 73 -1.24 10.92 -0.04
CA ASP A 73 -1.42 12.28 -0.59
C ASP A 73 -2.24 13.18 0.34
N MET A 74 -3.14 12.61 1.17
CA MET A 74 -3.92 13.35 2.16
C MET A 74 -3.08 13.83 3.35
N PHE A 75 -2.16 12.98 3.83
CA PHE A 75 -1.28 13.32 4.95
C PHE A 75 -0.09 14.19 4.51
N PHE A 76 0.36 14.02 3.27
CA PHE A 76 1.55 14.67 2.73
C PHE A 76 1.27 15.22 1.33
N PRO A 77 0.43 16.27 1.23
CA PRO A 77 0.08 16.87 -0.05
C PRO A 77 1.30 17.40 -0.83
N GLU A 78 2.40 17.71 -0.16
CA GLU A 78 3.69 18.06 -0.76
C GLU A 78 4.26 16.96 -1.68
N PHE A 79 3.86 15.70 -1.47
CA PHE A 79 4.30 14.57 -2.29
C PHE A 79 3.42 14.32 -3.51
N LYS A 80 2.26 14.98 -3.61
CA LYS A 80 1.29 14.82 -4.70
C LYS A 80 1.87 15.17 -6.08
N ASN A 81 2.86 16.05 -6.13
CA ASN A 81 3.56 16.44 -7.36
C ASN A 81 4.70 15.48 -7.74
N SER A 82 5.03 14.50 -6.89
CA SER A 82 5.99 13.46 -7.23
C SER A 82 5.29 12.33 -7.99
N ASN A 83 5.14 12.48 -9.31
CA ASN A 83 4.69 11.40 -10.22
C ASN A 83 5.47 10.07 -10.05
N ASN A 84 6.58 10.12 -9.34
CA ASN A 84 7.41 8.98 -8.98
C ASN A 84 6.77 8.07 -7.92
N THR A 85 6.01 8.62 -6.97
CA THR A 85 5.51 7.85 -5.80
C THR A 85 4.49 6.80 -6.22
N ARG A 86 3.41 7.21 -6.90
CA ARG A 86 2.33 6.30 -7.34
C ARG A 86 2.85 5.18 -8.25
N ASN A 87 3.69 5.53 -9.22
CA ASN A 87 4.28 4.57 -10.16
C ASN A 87 5.23 3.60 -9.48
N SER A 88 6.01 4.04 -8.49
CA SER A 88 6.91 3.16 -7.74
C SER A 88 6.13 2.18 -6.87
N THR A 89 5.08 2.66 -6.19
CA THR A 89 4.22 1.81 -5.36
C THR A 89 3.54 0.72 -6.19
N ILE A 90 2.93 1.07 -7.33
CA ILE A 90 2.28 0.09 -8.22
C ILE A 90 3.28 -0.98 -8.67
N LYS A 91 4.44 -0.58 -9.18
CA LYS A 91 5.47 -1.53 -9.68
C LYS A 91 5.94 -2.50 -8.59
N LEU A 92 6.20 -1.99 -7.39
CA LEU A 92 6.66 -2.80 -6.26
C LEU A 92 5.56 -3.74 -5.74
N THR A 93 4.34 -3.24 -5.57
CA THR A 93 3.19 -4.06 -5.14
C THR A 93 2.94 -5.20 -6.12
N THR A 94 2.90 -4.92 -7.43
CA THR A 94 2.72 -5.96 -8.46
C THR A 94 3.83 -7.01 -8.43
N ALA A 95 5.09 -6.59 -8.24
CA ALA A 95 6.21 -7.53 -8.16
C ALA A 95 6.12 -8.45 -6.93
N ILE A 96 5.70 -7.93 -5.77
CA ILE A 96 5.52 -8.71 -4.54
C ILE A 96 4.37 -9.71 -4.71
N VAL A 97 3.22 -9.28 -5.24
CA VAL A 97 2.07 -10.16 -5.48
C VAL A 97 2.40 -11.24 -6.50
N ALA A 98 3.08 -10.90 -7.60
CA ALA A 98 3.50 -11.88 -8.60
C ALA A 98 4.43 -12.95 -8.00
N ARG A 99 5.36 -12.53 -7.13
CA ARG A 99 6.23 -13.45 -6.39
C ARG A 99 5.44 -14.34 -5.44
N HIS A 100 4.46 -13.80 -4.72
CA HIS A 100 3.56 -14.58 -3.84
C HIS A 100 2.81 -15.66 -4.62
N LYS A 101 2.20 -15.29 -5.74
CA LYS A 101 1.51 -16.22 -6.64
C LYS A 101 2.44 -17.33 -7.15
N PHE A 102 3.67 -16.99 -7.52
CA PHE A 102 4.67 -17.97 -7.94
C PHE A 102 5.05 -18.96 -6.83
N MET A 103 5.10 -18.51 -5.58
CA MET A 103 5.40 -19.38 -4.43
C MET A 103 4.26 -20.36 -4.11
N LYS A 104 3.00 -19.98 -4.35
CA LYS A 104 1.84 -20.88 -4.18
C LYS A 104 1.75 -22.01 -5.22
N LEU A 105 2.46 -21.90 -6.34
CA LEU A 105 2.42 -22.89 -7.44
C LEU A 105 3.46 -24.02 -7.30
N LYS A 106 4.20 -24.07 -6.18
CA LYS A 106 5.20 -25.10 -5.87
C LYS A 106 4.71 -25.99 -4.73
#